data_AF-A0A358UBP5-F1
#
_entry.id   AF-A0A358UBP5-F1
#
_cell.length_a   1.000
_cell.length_b   1.000
_cell.length_c   1.000
_cell.angle_alpha   90.00
_cell.angle_beta   90.00
_cell.angle_gamma   90.00
#
_symmetry.space_group_name_H-M   'P 1'
#
loop_
_entity.id
_entity.type
_entity.pdbx_description
1 polymer ?
#
loop_
_entity_poly.entity_id
_entity_poly.type
_entity_poly.pdbx_seq_one_letter_code
_entity_poly.pdbx_strand_id
1 'polypeptide(L)'
;MATGVIKAGACGFTINVKALSEDGHKVKLEITSDCPNYQKIAQELVEVDAFQEIFKKLHMGKVYEVFAKYSPHPSCPGVSGIIKTIEVAAGLALPQNASISVTRE
;
A
#
# COMPACT_ATOMS: atom_id res chain seq x y z
N MET A 1 4.67 12.57 -7.84
CA MET A 1 4.87 11.89 -6.53
C MET A 1 3.54 11.86 -5.80
N ALA A 2 3.10 10.69 -5.35
CA ALA A 2 1.93 10.53 -4.49
C ALA A 2 2.37 10.12 -3.08
N THR A 3 1.58 10.49 -2.08
CA THR A 3 1.85 10.14 -0.68
C THR A 3 0.62 9.55 -0.02
N GLY A 4 0.78 8.46 0.72
CA GLY A 4 -0.27 7.82 1.50
C GLY A 4 0.09 7.81 2.99
N VAL A 5 -0.87 8.18 3.84
CA VAL A 5 -0.75 8.06 5.30
C VAL A 5 -1.88 7.14 5.76
N ILE A 6 -1.52 5.94 6.21
CA ILE A 6 -2.48 4.87 6.48
C ILE A 6 -2.47 4.58 7.98
N LYS A 7 -3.59 4.84 8.63
CA LYS A 7 -3.80 4.55 10.06
C LYS A 7 -4.30 3.12 10.21
N ALA A 8 -3.55 2.26 10.90
CA ALA A 8 -3.83 0.82 11.00
C ALA A 8 -4.90 0.45 12.05
N GLY A 9 -5.63 1.43 12.58
CA GLY A 9 -6.73 1.21 13.54
C GLY A 9 -6.21 0.84 14.93
N ALA A 10 -6.79 -0.22 15.52
CA ALA A 10 -6.59 -0.56 16.93
C ALA A 10 -5.14 -0.85 17.35
N CYS A 11 -4.27 -1.28 16.42
CA CYS A 11 -2.85 -1.49 16.73
C CYS A 11 -2.04 -0.18 16.84
N GLY A 12 -2.62 0.97 16.47
CA GLY A 12 -2.02 2.29 16.62
C GLY A 12 -0.93 2.65 15.62
N PHE A 13 -0.41 1.69 14.84
CA PHE A 13 0.65 1.96 13.87
C PHE A 13 0.17 2.84 12.71
N THR A 14 1.07 3.68 12.23
CA THR A 14 0.89 4.46 11.00
C THR A 14 1.87 3.96 9.96
N ILE A 15 1.39 3.80 8.73
CA ILE A 15 2.19 3.40 7.57
C ILE A 15 2.21 4.60 6.62
N ASN A 16 3.40 5.15 6.39
CA ASN A 16 3.60 6.22 5.44
C ASN A 16 4.20 5.64 4.16
N VAL A 17 3.66 6.05 3.02
CA VAL A 17 4.07 5.59 1.69
C VAL A 17 4.37 6.82 0.85
N LYS A 18 5.53 6.86 0.22
CA LYS A 18 5.81 7.76 -0.91
C LYS A 18 5.93 6.90 -2.16
N ALA A 19 5.22 7.29 -3.21
CA ALA A 19 5.23 6.61 -4.49
C ALA A 19 5.61 7.60 -5.60
N LEU A 20 6.57 7.21 -6.43
CA LEU A 20 7.04 8.00 -7.56
C LEU A 20 7.01 7.16 -8.83
N SER A 21 6.34 7.69 -9.85
CA SER A 21 6.37 7.18 -11.21
C SER A 21 6.61 8.35 -12.16
N GLU A 22 7.54 8.16 -13.11
CA GLU A 22 7.84 9.14 -14.15
C GLU A 22 7.20 8.74 -15.49
N ASP A 23 6.98 7.45 -15.69
CA ASP A 23 6.48 6.83 -16.93
C ASP A 23 5.01 6.37 -16.82
N GLY A 24 4.39 6.51 -15.64
CA GLY A 24 3.03 6.03 -15.38
C GLY A 24 2.93 4.50 -15.26
N HIS A 25 4.06 3.79 -15.20
CA HIS A 25 4.09 2.33 -15.23
C HIS A 25 4.92 1.76 -14.08
N LYS A 26 6.21 2.11 -13.98
CA LYS A 26 7.06 1.71 -12.86
C LYS A 26 6.89 2.67 -11.70
N VAL A 27 6.63 2.13 -10.51
CA VAL A 27 6.39 2.92 -9.31
C VAL A 27 7.41 2.53 -8.24
N LYS A 28 8.30 3.47 -7.91
CA LYS A 28 9.22 3.35 -6.78
C LYS A 28 8.51 3.70 -5.49
N LEU A 29 8.74 2.90 -4.45
CA LEU A 29 8.07 3.00 -3.16
C LEU A 29 9.07 3.22 -2.04
N GLU A 30 8.76 4.17 -1.16
CA GLU A 30 9.39 4.33 0.15
C GLU A 30 8.30 4.12 1.21
N ILE A 31 8.42 3.07 2.01
CA ILE A 31 7.45 2.72 3.05
C ILE A 31 8.12 2.84 4.41
N THR A 32 7.49 3.57 5.33
CA THR A 32 7.97 3.73 6.71
C THR A 32 6.86 3.47 7.73
N SER A 33 7.19 2.73 8.78
CA SER A 33 6.28 2.42 9.88
C SER A 33 7.05 1.85 11.07
N ASP A 34 6.53 2.08 12.28
CA ASP A 34 6.99 1.40 13.49
C ASP A 34 6.44 -0.03 13.62
N CYS A 35 5.52 -0.44 12.73
CA CYS A 35 5.05 -1.82 12.69
C CYS A 35 6.18 -2.76 12.18
N PRO A 36 6.62 -3.76 12.96
CA PRO A 36 7.73 -4.63 12.58
C PRO A 36 7.45 -5.46 11.31
N ASN A 37 6.18 -5.72 11.01
CA ASN A 37 5.78 -6.38 9.77
C ASN A 37 5.91 -5.46 8.55
N TYR A 38 5.55 -4.18 8.70
CA TYR A 38 5.73 -3.21 7.61
C TYR A 38 7.19 -2.83 7.39
N GLN A 39 8.05 -2.95 8.39
CA GLN A 39 9.50 -2.84 8.20
C GLN A 39 10.02 -3.93 7.24
N LYS A 40 9.54 -5.17 7.36
CA LYS A 40 9.87 -6.26 6.43
C LYS A 40 9.28 -6.02 5.03
N ILE A 41 8.03 -5.56 4.97
CA ILE A 41 7.37 -5.19 3.70
C ILE A 41 8.17 -4.07 3.00
N ALA A 42 8.60 -3.04 3.72
CA ALA A 42 9.37 -1.92 3.17
C ALA A 42 10.71 -2.34 2.56
N GLN A 43 11.32 -3.42 3.07
CA GLN A 43 12.57 -3.96 2.52
C GLN A 43 12.36 -4.70 1.19
N GLU A 44 11.22 -5.36 0.99
CA GLU A 44 10.95 -6.15 -0.23
C GLU A 44 10.15 -5.36 -1.29
N LEU A 45 9.27 -4.45 -0.87
CA LEU A 45 8.34 -3.72 -1.73
C LEU A 45 8.87 -2.33 -2.07
N VAL A 46 9.98 -2.29 -2.81
CA VAL A 46 10.71 -1.06 -3.18
C VAL A 46 10.34 -0.52 -4.57
N GLU A 47 9.87 -1.38 -5.47
CA GLU A 47 9.40 -1.03 -6.81
C GLU A 47 8.32 -2.02 -7.25
N VAL A 48 7.32 -1.53 -7.98
CA VAL A 48 6.26 -2.34 -8.60
C VAL A 48 5.96 -1.88 -10.02
N ASP A 49 5.31 -2.75 -10.78
CA ASP A 49 4.68 -2.42 -12.06
C ASP A 49 3.19 -2.17 -11.81
N ALA A 50 2.74 -0.94 -12.00
CA ALA A 50 1.36 -0.53 -11.71
C ALA A 50 0.33 -1.33 -12.51
N PHE A 51 0.64 -1.73 -13.75
CA PHE A 51 -0.33 -2.47 -14.56
C PHE A 51 -0.46 -3.90 -14.07
N GLN A 52 0.63 -4.51 -13.59
CA GLN A 52 0.56 -5.82 -12.93
C GLN A 52 -0.23 -5.76 -11.62
N GLU A 53 -0.07 -4.69 -10.83
CA GLU A 53 -0.80 -4.54 -9.57
C GLU A 53 -2.30 -4.32 -9.77
N ILE A 54 -2.69 -3.51 -10.76
CA ILE A 54 -4.07 -3.01 -10.89
C ILE A 54 -4.93 -3.85 -11.84
N PHE A 55 -4.37 -4.38 -12.93
CA PHE A 55 -5.17 -5.05 -13.98
C PHE A 55 -5.15 -6.58 -13.90
N LYS A 56 -4.31 -7.18 -13.05
CA LYS A 56 -4.32 -8.63 -12.81
C LYS A 56 -5.31 -9.02 -11.72
N LYS A 57 -5.48 -10.33 -11.56
CA LYS A 57 -6.17 -10.89 -10.38
C LYS A 57 -5.46 -10.40 -9.12
N LEU A 58 -6.25 -9.98 -8.15
CA LEU A 58 -5.83 -9.41 -6.87
C LEU A 58 -4.58 -10.06 -6.25
N HIS A 59 -4.55 -11.39 -6.14
CA HIS A 59 -3.46 -12.12 -5.47
C HIS A 59 -2.19 -12.32 -6.33
N MET A 60 -2.19 -11.85 -7.59
CA MET A 60 -1.07 -12.03 -8.53
C MET A 60 -0.15 -10.81 -8.60
N GLY A 61 -0.48 -9.72 -7.89
CA GLY A 61 0.35 -8.53 -7.77
C GLY A 61 1.44 -8.70 -6.72
N LYS A 62 2.59 -8.07 -6.94
CA LYS A 62 3.74 -8.09 -6.02
C LYS A 62 3.36 -7.54 -4.65
N VAL A 63 2.47 -6.55 -4.58
CA VAL A 63 1.98 -6.02 -3.30
C VAL A 63 1.35 -7.15 -2.48
N TYR A 64 0.44 -7.94 -3.07
CA TYR A 64 -0.21 -9.06 -2.38
C TYR A 64 0.75 -10.20 -2.07
N GLU A 65 1.69 -10.52 -2.95
CA GLU A 65 2.72 -11.52 -2.69
C GLU A 65 3.56 -11.19 -1.45
N VAL A 66 4.02 -9.94 -1.34
CA VAL A 66 4.78 -9.47 -0.17
C VAL A 66 3.90 -9.43 1.08
N PHE A 67 2.65 -9.00 0.93
CA PHE A 67 1.71 -8.93 2.05
C PHE A 67 1.35 -10.30 2.60
N ALA A 68 1.22 -11.32 1.74
CA ALA A 68 0.96 -12.70 2.15
C ALA A 68 2.07 -13.27 3.03
N LYS A 69 3.32 -12.80 2.88
CA LYS A 69 4.46 -13.24 3.70
C LYS A 69 4.50 -12.58 5.08
N TYR A 70 4.18 -11.29 5.15
CA TYR A 70 4.53 -10.48 6.32
C TYR A 70 3.36 -9.79 7.00
N SER A 71 2.19 -9.70 6.37
CA SER A 71 1.06 -8.97 6.96
C SER A 71 0.67 -9.52 8.33
N PRO A 72 0.42 -8.66 9.32
CA PRO A 72 -0.02 -9.11 10.64
C PRO A 72 -1.41 -9.75 10.63
N HIS A 73 -2.31 -9.26 9.76
CA HIS A 73 -3.67 -9.78 9.63
C HIS A 73 -4.29 -9.36 8.28
N PRO A 74 -5.23 -10.15 7.73
CA PRO A 74 -5.82 -9.88 6.42
C PRO A 74 -6.57 -8.53 6.33
N SER A 75 -7.12 -8.05 7.44
CA SER A 75 -7.92 -6.82 7.50
C SER A 75 -7.09 -5.54 7.67
N CYS A 76 -5.76 -5.61 7.70
CA CYS A 76 -4.93 -4.43 7.85
C CYS A 76 -5.14 -3.48 6.66
N PRO A 77 -5.48 -2.20 6.87
CA PRO A 77 -5.82 -1.29 5.77
C PRO A 77 -4.62 -0.93 4.88
N GLY A 78 -3.39 -1.32 5.25
CA GLY A 78 -2.22 -0.88 4.51
C GLY A 78 -2.03 -1.53 3.14
N VAL A 79 -2.60 -2.70 2.83
CA VAL A 79 -2.65 -3.16 1.41
C VAL A 79 -3.42 -2.18 0.57
N SER A 80 -4.65 -1.88 0.96
CA SER A 80 -5.51 -0.98 0.20
C SER A 80 -4.90 0.41 0.12
N GLY A 81 -4.28 0.88 1.21
CA GLY A 81 -3.59 2.17 1.24
C GLY A 81 -2.36 2.23 0.32
N ILE A 82 -1.51 1.19 0.32
CA ILE A 82 -0.34 1.12 -0.57
C ILE A 82 -0.79 1.08 -2.04
N ILE A 83 -1.74 0.19 -2.37
CA ILE A 83 -2.28 0.08 -3.75
C ILE A 83 -2.87 1.41 -4.21
N LYS A 84 -3.68 2.08 -3.38
CA LYS A 84 -4.22 3.41 -3.71
C LYS A 84 -3.12 4.44 -3.96
N THR A 85 -2.04 4.39 -3.20
CA THR A 85 -0.91 5.30 -3.40
C THR A 85 -0.20 5.01 -4.72
N ILE A 86 -0.08 3.74 -5.11
CA ILE A 86 0.45 3.29 -6.42
C ILE A 86 -0.47 3.77 -7.56
N GLU A 87 -1.79 3.57 -7.45
CA GLU A 87 -2.79 3.99 -8.45
C GLU A 87 -2.67 5.49 -8.76
N VAL A 88 -2.58 6.32 -7.71
CA VAL A 88 -2.44 7.78 -7.86
C VAL A 88 -1.07 8.14 -8.44
N ALA A 89 0.01 7.48 -8.01
CA ALA A 89 1.35 7.76 -8.54
C ALA A 89 1.48 7.44 -10.03
N ALA A 90 0.82 6.37 -10.49
CA ALA A 90 0.80 5.95 -11.89
C ALA A 90 -0.22 6.70 -12.77
N GLY A 91 -0.99 7.65 -12.19
CA GLY A 91 -2.03 8.38 -12.93
C GLY A 91 -3.26 7.53 -13.27
N LEU A 92 -3.45 6.40 -12.60
CA LEU A 92 -4.57 5.47 -12.81
C LEU A 92 -5.80 5.80 -11.94
N ALA A 93 -5.63 6.61 -10.89
CA ALA A 93 -6.71 7.08 -10.04
C ALA A 93 -6.51 8.53 -9.60
N LEU A 94 -7.62 9.21 -9.29
CA LEU A 94 -7.59 10.54 -8.68
C LEU A 94 -7.22 10.44 -7.18
N PRO A 95 -6.49 11.43 -6.64
CA PRO A 95 -6.17 11.47 -5.22
C PRO A 95 -7.45 11.70 -4.39
N GLN A 96 -7.88 10.67 -3.66
CA GLN A 96 -9.07 10.73 -2.81
C GLN A 96 -8.91 9.82 -1.58
N ASN A 97 -9.33 10.31 -0.42
CA ASN A 97 -9.29 9.55 0.82
C ASN A 97 -10.35 8.43 0.84
N ALA A 98 -9.96 7.25 1.31
CA ALA A 98 -10.85 6.17 1.69
C ALA A 98 -10.74 5.93 3.21
N SER A 99 -11.85 5.60 3.87
CA SER A 99 -11.89 5.40 5.32
C SER A 99 -12.76 4.22 5.73
N ILE A 100 -12.48 3.67 6.91
CA ILE A 100 -13.23 2.58 7.53
C ILE A 100 -13.71 3.08 8.89
N SER A 101 -15.00 2.96 9.18
CA SER A 101 -15.59 3.25 10.49
C SER A 101 -16.09 1.95 11.12
N VAL A 102 -15.64 1.65 12.34
CA VAL A 102 -16.01 0.44 13.09
C VAL A 102 -16.61 0.86 14.42
N THR A 103 -17.77 0.32 14.77
CA THR A 103 -18.46 0.57 16.04
C THR A 103 -18.73 -0.74 16.77
N ARG A 104 -18.84 -0.66 18.09
CA ARG A 104 -19.34 -1.71 18.96
C ARG A 104 -20.19 -1.03 20.04
N GLU A 105 -21.33 -1.63 20.35
CA GLU A 105 -22.23 -1.18 21.42
C GLU A 105 -21.59 -1.35 22.81
#